data_AF-T1EPE5-F1
#
_entry.id   AF-T1EPE5-F1
#
_cell.length_a   1.000
_cell.length_b   1.000
_cell.length_c   1.000
_cell.angle_alpha   90.00
_cell.angle_beta   90.00
_cell.angle_gamma   90.00
#
_symmetry.space_group_name_H-M   'P 1'
#
loop_
_entity.id
_entity.type
_entity.pdbx_description
1 polymer ?
#
loop_
_entity_poly.entity_id
_entity_poly.type
_entity_poly.pdbx_seq_one_letter_code
_entity_poly.pdbx_strand_id
1 'polypeptide(L)'
;MESMVQKMQVSLSVPPSPSSSSSSSLPQSSSSSSLSPLLTRKRKHMNVMLDDVISGLDLINWLARHITDGDVSEASHVTRLLKRFNYIYSLGETGSDYEEDSIASNYYLFQAPYYWPSVQENVDEVDYAIYLVKRILTKDDNDVLSDMEQESLVKLERLLCDRWDFIMAQGQSQIRSTH
;
A
#
# COMPACT_ATOMS: atom_id res chain seq x y z
N MET A 1 49.53 -14.32 -14.32
CA MET A 1 48.12 -14.62 -14.63
C MET A 1 47.31 -13.33 -14.50
N GLU A 2 47.75 -12.31 -15.22
CA GLU A 2 47.05 -11.07 -15.47
C GLU A 2 46.74 -11.09 -16.96
N SER A 3 45.47 -11.34 -17.33
CA SER A 3 44.90 -10.99 -18.65
C SER A 3 43.52 -11.63 -18.76
N MET A 4 42.53 -11.11 -18.05
CA MET A 4 41.12 -11.41 -18.36
C MET A 4 40.15 -10.34 -17.85
N VAL A 5 40.60 -9.09 -17.75
CA VAL A 5 39.74 -7.92 -17.58
C VAL A 5 40.35 -6.79 -18.40
N GLN A 6 39.85 -6.60 -19.62
CA GLN A 6 39.75 -5.35 -20.40
C GLN A 6 39.74 -5.71 -21.90
N LYS A 7 38.55 -5.78 -22.49
CA LYS A 7 38.22 -5.17 -23.79
C LYS A 7 36.77 -5.50 -24.14
N MET A 8 35.87 -4.72 -23.56
CA MET A 8 34.68 -4.28 -24.29
C MET A 8 35.14 -3.61 -25.59
N GLN A 9 34.53 -3.95 -26.71
CA GLN A 9 33.72 -3.04 -27.54
C GLN A 9 33.64 -3.51 -29.01
N VAL A 10 32.45 -3.26 -29.57
CA VAL A 10 32.12 -3.14 -31.00
C VAL A 10 31.83 -4.44 -31.75
N SER A 11 30.55 -4.80 -31.85
CA SER A 11 29.78 -4.75 -33.11
C SER A 11 28.37 -5.28 -32.88
N LEU A 12 27.42 -4.37 -32.64
CA LEU A 12 25.98 -4.63 -32.78
C LEU A 12 25.69 -4.83 -34.27
N SER A 13 25.42 -6.07 -34.68
CA SER A 13 24.87 -6.36 -36.01
C SER A 13 23.39 -6.71 -35.83
N VAL A 14 22.53 -5.79 -36.23
CA VAL A 14 21.07 -5.95 -36.29
C VAL A 14 20.72 -6.66 -37.60
N PRO A 15 20.00 -7.79 -37.60
CA PRO A 15 19.42 -8.34 -38.83
C PRO A 15 18.12 -7.60 -39.21
N PRO A 16 17.80 -7.49 -40.52
CA PRO A 16 16.71 -6.65 -41.01
C PRO A 16 15.33 -7.27 -40.79
N SER A 17 14.34 -6.42 -40.48
CA SER A 17 12.92 -6.78 -40.39
C SER A 17 12.33 -7.07 -41.78
N PRO A 18 11.50 -8.13 -41.94
CA PRO A 18 10.67 -8.28 -43.13
C PRO A 18 9.43 -7.38 -43.05
N SER A 19 9.28 -6.52 -44.04
CA SER A 19 8.06 -5.78 -44.35
C SER A 19 6.98 -6.72 -44.90
N SER A 20 5.84 -6.80 -44.22
CA SER A 20 4.58 -7.22 -44.86
C SER A 20 3.40 -6.52 -44.19
N SER A 21 2.84 -5.59 -44.94
CA SER A 21 1.54 -4.96 -44.76
C SER A 21 0.43 -5.98 -44.57
N SER A 22 -0.32 -5.88 -43.48
CA SER A 22 -1.65 -6.46 -43.33
C SER A 22 -2.44 -5.59 -42.35
N SER A 23 -3.30 -4.77 -42.93
CA SER A 23 -4.29 -3.94 -42.26
C SER A 23 -5.31 -4.81 -41.53
N SER A 24 -5.27 -4.81 -40.20
CA SER A 24 -6.41 -5.13 -39.35
C SER A 24 -6.65 -3.96 -38.41
N SER A 25 -7.66 -3.16 -38.73
CA SER A 25 -8.10 -2.04 -37.92
C SER A 25 -8.62 -2.55 -36.57
N LEU A 26 -7.80 -2.44 -35.53
CA LEU A 26 -8.28 -2.43 -34.15
C LEU A 26 -9.12 -1.15 -33.96
N PRO A 27 -10.27 -1.21 -33.27
CA PRO A 27 -11.01 0.00 -32.95
C PRO A 27 -10.12 0.87 -32.05
N GLN A 28 -9.74 2.04 -32.57
CA GLN A 28 -9.12 3.06 -31.74
C GLN A 28 -10.17 3.50 -30.72
N SER A 29 -9.97 3.11 -29.46
CA SER A 29 -10.63 3.75 -28.32
C SER A 29 -10.05 5.16 -28.17
N SER A 30 -10.55 6.07 -29.00
CA SER A 30 -10.32 7.49 -28.88
C SER A 30 -11.12 8.03 -27.71
N SER A 31 -10.54 7.99 -26.52
CA SER A 31 -10.85 8.92 -25.45
C SER A 31 -9.76 8.81 -24.37
N SER A 32 -8.67 9.54 -24.56
CA SER A 32 -7.85 10.02 -23.44
C SER A 32 -8.69 11.05 -22.66
N SER A 33 -9.79 10.59 -22.07
CA SER A 33 -10.57 11.36 -21.11
C SER A 33 -9.66 11.52 -19.90
N SER A 34 -9.08 12.71 -19.72
CA SER A 34 -8.43 13.04 -18.45
C SER A 34 -9.44 12.76 -17.35
N LEU A 35 -9.18 11.73 -16.55
CA LEU A 35 -10.04 11.37 -15.42
C LEU A 35 -10.16 12.61 -14.54
N SER A 36 -11.39 13.04 -14.24
CA SER A 36 -11.56 14.14 -13.28
C SER A 36 -10.96 13.72 -11.94
N PRO A 37 -10.32 14.63 -11.19
CA PRO A 37 -9.68 14.26 -9.93
C PRO A 37 -10.71 13.78 -8.90
N LEU A 38 -10.30 12.83 -8.06
CA LEU A 38 -11.10 12.39 -6.92
C LEU A 38 -11.22 13.53 -5.89
N LEU A 39 -12.42 13.72 -5.33
CA LEU A 39 -12.67 14.78 -4.38
C LEU A 39 -12.07 14.43 -3.01
N THR A 40 -11.10 15.23 -2.55
CA THR A 40 -10.52 15.15 -1.21
C THR A 40 -10.89 16.37 -0.38
N ARG A 41 -10.86 16.22 0.94
CA ARG A 41 -11.22 17.29 1.90
C ARG A 41 -10.34 17.24 3.13
N LYS A 42 -10.08 18.43 3.71
CA LYS A 42 -9.46 18.52 5.03
C LYS A 42 -10.45 18.05 6.10
N ARG A 43 -10.01 17.18 7.02
CA ARG A 43 -10.82 16.67 8.14
C ARG A 43 -9.99 16.55 9.40
N LYS A 44 -10.55 17.00 10.53
CA LYS A 44 -9.99 16.70 11.85
C LYS A 44 -10.34 15.27 12.22
N HIS A 45 -9.33 14.45 12.50
CA HIS A 45 -9.50 13.11 13.05
C HIS A 45 -8.67 13.01 14.33
N MET A 46 -9.34 12.68 15.45
CA MET A 46 -8.77 12.81 16.80
C MET A 46 -8.18 14.22 17.02
N ASN A 47 -6.87 14.33 17.21
CA ASN A 47 -6.13 15.59 17.40
C ASN A 47 -5.26 15.99 16.19
N VAL A 48 -5.44 15.34 15.03
CA VAL A 48 -4.65 15.60 13.82
C VAL A 48 -5.56 16.12 12.71
N MET A 49 -5.08 17.13 11.96
CA MET A 49 -5.71 17.58 10.72
C MET A 49 -5.16 16.77 9.55
N LEU A 50 -6.05 16.11 8.82
CA LEU A 50 -5.73 15.31 7.64
C LEU A 50 -6.21 16.07 6.41
N ASP A 51 -5.38 16.19 5.37
CA ASP A 51 -5.67 17.05 4.23
C ASP A 51 -6.37 16.34 3.06
N ASP A 52 -6.09 15.04 2.86
CA ASP A 52 -6.52 14.28 1.67
C ASP A 52 -7.63 13.26 1.94
N VAL A 53 -8.55 13.58 2.84
CA VAL A 53 -9.60 12.64 3.25
C VAL A 53 -10.69 12.51 2.19
N ILE A 54 -11.06 11.27 1.88
CA ILE A 54 -12.06 10.91 0.86
C ILE A 54 -13.31 10.36 1.56
N SER A 55 -14.49 10.77 1.11
CA SER A 55 -15.75 10.13 1.53
C SER A 55 -15.97 8.84 0.72
N GLY A 56 -16.43 7.77 1.36
CA GLY A 56 -16.78 6.53 0.69
C GLY A 56 -17.78 6.71 -0.45
N LEU A 57 -18.80 7.55 -0.25
CA LEU A 57 -19.76 7.89 -1.29
C LEU A 57 -19.11 8.61 -2.49
N ASP A 58 -18.22 9.57 -2.23
CA ASP A 58 -17.50 10.29 -3.28
C ASP A 58 -16.58 9.34 -4.06
N LEU A 59 -15.92 8.39 -3.38
CA LEU A 59 -15.09 7.36 -3.99
C LEU A 59 -15.91 6.41 -4.88
N ILE A 60 -17.02 5.87 -4.37
CA ILE A 60 -17.89 4.96 -5.14
C ILE A 60 -18.41 5.67 -6.38
N ASN A 61 -18.90 6.91 -6.24
CA ASN A 61 -19.40 7.69 -7.37
C ASN A 61 -18.29 8.00 -8.39
N TRP A 62 -17.07 8.22 -7.93
CA TRP A 62 -15.93 8.44 -8.82
C TRP A 62 -15.58 7.17 -9.59
N LEU A 63 -15.48 6.03 -8.91
CA LEU A 63 -15.24 4.72 -9.54
C LEU A 63 -16.34 4.36 -10.54
N ALA A 64 -17.61 4.61 -10.19
CA ALA A 64 -18.75 4.40 -11.07
C ALA A 64 -18.60 5.18 -12.38
N ARG A 65 -18.18 6.45 -12.32
CA ARG A 65 -18.03 7.28 -13.54
C ARG A 65 -16.83 6.93 -14.41
N HIS A 66 -15.79 6.32 -13.83
CA HIS A 66 -14.48 6.26 -14.46
C HIS A 66 -13.95 4.84 -14.72
N ILE A 67 -14.48 3.84 -14.02
CA ILE A 67 -13.96 2.46 -14.06
C ILE A 67 -15.06 1.46 -14.39
N THR A 68 -16.24 1.58 -13.78
CA THR A 68 -17.30 0.57 -13.86
C THR A 68 -18.48 0.98 -14.74
N ASP A 69 -18.24 1.87 -15.72
CA ASP A 69 -19.23 2.28 -16.74
C ASP A 69 -20.61 2.71 -16.19
N GLY A 70 -20.63 3.26 -14.98
CA GLY A 70 -21.83 3.74 -14.28
C GLY A 70 -22.46 2.74 -13.30
N ASP A 71 -21.94 1.52 -13.18
CA ASP A 71 -22.45 0.52 -12.23
C ASP A 71 -21.94 0.84 -10.80
N VAL A 72 -22.86 1.33 -9.96
CA VAL A 72 -22.62 1.65 -8.55
C VAL A 72 -22.35 0.42 -7.70
N SER A 73 -22.96 -0.73 -8.04
CA SER A 73 -22.75 -2.00 -7.31
C SER A 73 -21.33 -2.50 -7.55
N GLU A 74 -20.88 -2.47 -8.82
CA GLU A 74 -19.51 -2.83 -9.17
C GLU A 74 -18.51 -1.86 -8.55
N ALA A 75 -18.75 -0.55 -8.60
CA ALA A 75 -17.89 0.46 -7.97
C ALA A 75 -17.78 0.26 -6.44
N SER A 76 -18.90 -0.09 -5.80
CA SER A 76 -18.93 -0.45 -4.39
C SER A 76 -18.13 -1.72 -4.12
N HIS A 77 -18.21 -2.73 -4.98
CA HIS A 77 -17.39 -3.94 -4.88
C HIS A 77 -15.90 -3.62 -5.01
N VAL A 78 -15.50 -2.82 -6.00
CA VAL A 78 -14.11 -2.36 -6.17
C VAL A 78 -13.61 -1.61 -4.93
N THR A 79 -14.43 -0.75 -4.34
CA THR A 79 -14.09 -0.04 -3.10
C THR A 79 -13.78 -1.01 -1.96
N ARG A 80 -14.58 -2.09 -1.80
CA ARG A 80 -14.30 -3.15 -0.82
C ARG A 80 -12.98 -3.84 -1.08
N LEU A 81 -12.68 -4.14 -2.34
CA LEU A 81 -11.40 -4.76 -2.72
C LEU A 81 -10.23 -3.84 -2.36
N LEU A 82 -10.33 -2.54 -2.66
CA LEU A 82 -9.29 -1.57 -2.29
C LEU A 82 -9.05 -1.53 -0.78
N LYS A 83 -10.12 -1.56 0.04
CA LYS A 83 -10.00 -1.65 1.50
C LYS A 83 -9.38 -2.97 1.93
N ARG A 84 -9.87 -4.10 1.40
CA ARG A 84 -9.43 -5.45 1.76
C ARG A 84 -7.95 -5.69 1.46
N PHE A 85 -7.44 -5.11 0.38
CA PHE A 85 -6.03 -5.17 0.00
C PHE A 85 -5.19 -4.01 0.56
N ASN A 86 -5.71 -3.25 1.53
CA ASN A 86 -4.99 -2.16 2.22
C ASN A 86 -4.49 -1.03 1.32
N TYR A 87 -5.11 -0.80 0.16
CA TYR A 87 -4.83 0.40 -0.65
C TYR A 87 -5.47 1.65 -0.03
N ILE A 88 -6.58 1.46 0.67
CA ILE A 88 -7.26 2.50 1.46
C ILE A 88 -7.55 1.98 2.87
N TYR A 89 -7.57 2.88 3.84
CA TYR A 89 -7.94 2.56 5.22
C TYR A 89 -9.00 3.54 5.72
N SER A 90 -9.90 3.05 6.60
CA SER A 90 -10.98 3.85 7.17
C SER A 90 -10.50 4.68 8.38
N LEU A 91 -11.03 5.89 8.50
CA LEU A 91 -10.79 6.78 9.64
C LEU A 91 -11.83 6.63 10.78
N GLY A 92 -12.73 5.65 10.71
CA GLY A 92 -13.71 5.36 11.77
C GLY A 92 -13.17 4.37 12.79
N GLU A 93 -13.83 4.24 13.95
CA GLU A 93 -13.57 3.13 14.87
C GLU A 93 -13.75 1.79 14.13
N THR A 94 -12.96 0.80 14.51
CA THR A 94 -12.91 -0.54 13.95
C THR A 94 -14.22 -1.30 14.19
N GLY A 95 -15.30 -0.86 13.55
CA GLY A 95 -16.47 -1.68 13.32
C GLY A 95 -16.08 -2.84 12.42
N SER A 96 -16.72 -3.99 12.67
CA SER A 96 -16.61 -5.21 11.87
C SER A 96 -16.38 -4.89 10.39
N ASP A 97 -15.29 -5.40 9.81
CA ASP A 97 -14.96 -5.27 8.38
C ASP A 97 -16.10 -5.72 7.44
N TYR A 98 -17.10 -6.41 8.01
CA TYR A 98 -18.25 -6.99 7.35
C TYR A 98 -19.54 -6.14 7.43
N GLU A 99 -19.52 -4.94 8.03
CA GLU A 99 -20.66 -4.02 7.90
C GLU A 99 -20.72 -3.44 6.49
N GLU A 100 -21.47 -4.15 5.64
CA GLU A 100 -21.70 -3.84 4.24
C GLU A 100 -22.32 -2.44 4.03
N ASP A 101 -23.13 -2.00 4.99
CA ASP A 101 -23.78 -0.68 4.97
C ASP A 101 -22.86 0.49 5.36
N SER A 102 -21.64 0.20 5.86
CA SER A 102 -20.73 1.25 6.36
C SER A 102 -19.83 1.86 5.28
N ILE A 103 -19.71 1.25 4.10
CA ILE A 103 -18.65 1.63 3.16
C ILE A 103 -18.85 3.04 2.60
N ALA A 104 -20.10 3.39 2.26
CA ALA A 104 -20.43 4.70 1.70
C ALA A 104 -20.41 5.83 2.75
N SER A 105 -20.69 5.50 4.02
CA SER A 105 -20.76 6.47 5.13
C SER A 105 -19.40 6.74 5.78
N ASN A 106 -18.42 5.85 5.58
CA ASN A 106 -17.06 5.98 6.10
C ASN A 106 -16.20 7.00 5.33
N TYR A 107 -15.11 7.41 5.98
CA TYR A 107 -14.06 8.25 5.40
C TYR A 107 -12.78 7.43 5.25
N TYR A 108 -12.05 7.67 4.17
CA TYR A 108 -10.86 6.92 3.81
C TYR A 108 -9.67 7.83 3.52
N LEU A 109 -8.49 7.25 3.69
CA LEU A 109 -7.23 7.77 3.15
C LEU A 109 -6.58 6.73 2.26
N PHE A 110 -5.83 7.19 1.27
CA PHE A 110 -4.93 6.32 0.53
C PHE A 110 -3.75 5.94 1.41
N GLN A 111 -3.44 4.65 1.39
CA GLN A 111 -2.25 4.14 2.01
C GLN A 111 -1.01 4.65 1.24
N ALA A 112 0.08 4.89 1.96
CA ALA A 112 1.32 5.32 1.32
C ALA A 112 1.83 4.22 0.34
N PRO A 113 2.31 4.58 -0.86
CA PRO A 113 2.73 3.60 -1.87
C PRO A 113 3.76 2.57 -1.39
N TYR A 114 4.60 2.95 -0.43
CA TYR A 114 5.57 2.06 0.21
C TYR A 114 4.92 0.82 0.86
N TYR A 115 3.70 0.96 1.39
CA TYR A 115 2.96 -0.10 2.07
C TYR A 115 1.99 -0.84 1.13
N TRP A 116 2.04 -0.61 -0.18
CA TRP A 116 1.17 -1.33 -1.10
C TRP A 116 1.64 -2.77 -1.29
N PRO A 117 0.73 -3.76 -1.24
CA PRO A 117 1.10 -5.17 -1.43
C PRO A 117 1.73 -5.46 -2.80
N SER A 118 1.44 -4.63 -3.81
CA SER A 118 2.05 -4.74 -5.15
C SER A 118 3.51 -4.31 -5.21
N VAL A 119 3.98 -3.56 -4.21
CA VAL A 119 5.36 -3.06 -4.12
C VAL A 119 6.18 -3.92 -3.14
N GLN A 120 5.54 -4.45 -2.10
CA GLN A 120 6.20 -5.29 -1.09
C GLN A 120 6.17 -6.76 -1.51
N GLU A 121 7.22 -7.23 -2.20
CA GLU A 121 7.37 -8.66 -2.52
C GLU A 121 7.66 -9.52 -1.27
N ASN A 122 8.27 -8.94 -0.22
CA ASN A 122 8.44 -9.57 1.08
C ASN A 122 8.43 -8.50 2.17
N VAL A 123 7.57 -8.62 3.18
CA VAL A 123 7.66 -7.79 4.38
C VAL A 123 8.92 -8.20 5.12
N ASP A 124 9.85 -7.27 5.35
CA ASP A 124 11.09 -7.57 6.06
C ASP A 124 10.74 -7.96 7.52
N GLU A 125 11.13 -9.18 7.90
CA GLU A 125 10.94 -9.71 9.25
C GLU A 125 11.59 -8.79 10.30
N VAL A 126 12.66 -8.10 9.92
CA VAL A 126 13.33 -7.08 10.73
C VAL A 126 12.43 -5.87 10.97
N ASP A 127 11.79 -5.34 9.92
CA ASP A 127 10.88 -4.19 10.05
C ASP A 127 9.69 -4.51 10.93
N TYR A 128 9.12 -5.72 10.78
CA TYR A 128 8.01 -6.15 11.63
C TYR A 128 8.45 -6.36 13.09
N ALA A 129 9.63 -6.93 13.32
CA ALA A 129 10.18 -7.04 14.67
C ALA A 129 10.40 -5.67 15.32
N ILE A 130 10.93 -4.69 14.57
CA ILE A 130 11.09 -3.31 15.05
C ILE A 130 9.74 -2.69 15.40
N TYR A 131 8.71 -2.89 14.58
CA TYR A 131 7.35 -2.40 14.85
C TYR A 131 6.80 -2.96 16.18
N LEU A 132 6.88 -4.27 16.39
CA LEU A 132 6.39 -4.91 17.61
C LEU A 132 7.18 -4.46 18.85
N VAL A 133 8.51 -4.36 18.73
CA VAL A 133 9.38 -3.84 19.78
C VAL A 133 9.01 -2.41 20.13
N LYS A 134 8.75 -1.55 19.14
CA LYS A 134 8.30 -0.18 19.38
C LYS A 134 7.01 -0.13 20.17
N ARG A 135 6.03 -0.99 19.86
CA ARG A 135 4.75 -1.05 20.60
C ARG A 135 4.96 -1.47 22.04
N ILE A 136 5.72 -2.54 22.30
CA ILE A 136 6.00 -2.99 23.68
C ILE A 136 6.73 -1.92 24.50
N LEU A 137 7.63 -1.17 23.86
CA LEU A 137 8.41 -0.13 24.53
C LEU A 137 7.65 1.20 24.69
N THR A 138 6.56 1.40 23.95
CA THR A 138 5.70 2.58 24.08
C THR A 138 4.81 2.39 25.30
N LYS A 139 4.98 3.25 26.31
CA LYS A 139 4.28 3.16 27.60
C LYS A 139 2.82 3.64 27.50
N ASP A 140 2.00 2.97 26.72
CA ASP A 140 0.55 3.15 26.78
C ASP A 140 -0.06 1.87 27.38
N ASP A 141 -0.59 1.96 28.60
CA ASP A 141 -1.12 0.83 29.38
C ASP A 141 -2.35 0.15 28.72
N ASN A 142 -2.82 0.67 27.59
CA ASN A 142 -3.89 0.09 26.77
C ASN A 142 -3.39 -0.62 25.50
N ASP A 143 -2.11 -0.53 25.14
CA ASP A 143 -1.55 -1.11 23.90
C ASP A 143 -0.88 -2.47 24.16
N VAL A 144 -1.66 -3.42 24.66
CA VAL A 144 -1.20 -4.81 24.79
C VAL A 144 -1.21 -5.45 23.40
N LEU A 145 -0.09 -6.06 23.00
CA LEU A 145 -0.03 -6.85 21.77
C LEU A 145 -1.11 -7.93 21.77
N SER A 146 -1.74 -8.16 20.62
CA SER A 146 -2.63 -9.31 20.44
C SER A 146 -1.87 -10.62 20.66
N ASP A 147 -2.54 -11.69 21.10
CA ASP A 147 -1.95 -13.03 21.23
C ASP A 147 -1.18 -13.46 19.96
N MET A 148 -1.71 -13.16 18.77
CA MET A 148 -1.04 -13.46 17.49
C MET A 148 0.25 -12.65 17.28
N GLU A 149 0.26 -11.40 17.73
CA GLU A 149 1.43 -10.51 17.65
C GLU A 149 2.49 -10.94 18.67
N GLN A 150 2.06 -11.37 19.86
CA GLN A 150 2.92 -11.94 20.89
C GLN A 150 3.63 -13.21 20.39
N GLU A 151 2.88 -14.13 19.78
CA GLU A 151 3.45 -15.34 19.15
C GLU A 151 4.41 -14.99 18.01
N SER A 152 4.04 -14.02 17.18
CA SER A 152 4.89 -13.52 16.09
C SER A 152 6.20 -12.95 16.62
N LEU A 153 6.16 -12.17 17.71
CA LEU A 153 7.35 -11.61 18.34
C LEU A 153 8.29 -12.71 18.84
N VAL A 154 7.77 -13.71 19.56
CA VAL A 154 8.56 -14.84 20.05
C VAL A 154 9.20 -15.61 18.90
N LYS A 155 8.47 -15.76 17.78
CA LYS A 155 9.02 -16.38 16.56
C LYS A 155 10.15 -15.54 15.97
N LEU A 156 9.96 -14.22 15.85
CA LEU A 156 10.93 -13.29 15.29
C LEU A 156 12.19 -13.17 16.16
N GLU A 157 12.05 -13.15 17.48
CA GLU A 157 13.18 -13.13 18.41
C GLU A 157 14.07 -14.37 18.26
N ARG A 158 13.46 -15.54 18.02
CA ARG A 158 14.21 -16.77 17.74
C ARG A 158 14.86 -16.76 16.36
N LEU A 159 14.16 -16.22 15.37
CA LEU A 159 14.61 -16.21 13.97
C LEU A 159 15.74 -15.21 13.73
N LEU A 160 15.69 -14.05 14.40
CA LEU A 160 16.59 -12.91 14.24
C LEU A 160 17.50 -12.71 15.46
N CYS A 161 17.80 -13.80 16.17
CA CYS A 161 18.51 -13.75 17.45
C CYS A 161 19.91 -13.10 17.34
N ASP A 162 20.57 -13.24 16.19
CA ASP A 162 21.88 -12.67 15.87
C ASP A 162 21.86 -11.14 15.72
N ARG A 163 20.71 -10.55 15.40
CA ARG A 163 20.52 -9.11 15.20
C ARG A 163 19.49 -8.50 16.14
N TRP A 164 19.09 -9.23 17.19
CA TRP A 164 18.06 -8.78 18.13
C TRP A 164 18.43 -7.48 18.86
N ASP A 165 19.68 -7.38 19.31
CA ASP A 165 20.18 -6.15 19.95
C ASP A 165 20.07 -4.92 19.04
N PHE A 166 20.31 -5.10 17.74
CA PHE A 166 20.15 -4.05 16.74
C PHE A 166 18.68 -3.65 16.59
N ILE A 167 17.76 -4.61 16.51
CA ILE A 167 16.31 -4.39 16.44
C ILE A 167 15.82 -3.59 17.66
N MET A 168 16.25 -3.98 18.86
CA MET A 168 15.93 -3.29 20.11
C MET A 168 16.47 -1.86 20.12
N ALA A 169 17.72 -1.66 19.71
CA ALA A 169 18.32 -0.33 19.62
C ALA A 169 17.59 0.57 18.61
N GLN A 170 17.22 0.03 17.46
CA GLN A 170 16.49 0.76 16.43
C GLN A 170 15.07 1.15 16.90
N GLY A 171 14.35 0.22 17.54
CA GLY A 171 13.04 0.50 18.10
C GLY A 171 13.07 1.62 19.14
N GLN A 172 14.02 1.56 20.08
CA GLN A 172 14.23 2.63 21.06
C GLN A 172 14.55 3.98 20.43
N SER A 173 15.41 4.00 19.40
CA SER A 173 15.79 5.25 18.74
C SER A 173 14.59 5.91 18.04
N GLN A 174 13.70 5.12 17.42
CA GLN A 174 12.53 5.66 16.73
C GLN A 174 11.48 6.21 17.70
N ILE A 175 11.32 5.61 18.88
CA ILE A 175 10.44 6.16 19.92
C ILE A 175 10.94 7.55 20.35
N ARG A 176 12.25 7.69 20.55
CA ARG A 176 12.87 8.97 20.96
C ARG A 176 12.75 10.07 19.92
N SER A 177 12.75 9.76 18.62
CA SER A 177 12.60 10.78 17.58
C SER A 177 11.16 11.19 17.31
N THR A 178 10.19 10.45 17.83
CA THR A 178 8.75 10.68 17.59
C THR A 178 8.11 11.53 18.72
N HIS A 179 8.82 11.70 19.85
CA HIS A 179 8.46 12.59 20.97
C HIS A 179 9.14 13.96 20.84
#